data_AF-C3MPZ6-F1
#
_entry.id   AF-C3MPZ6-F1
#
_cell.length_a   1.000
_cell.length_b   1.000
_cell.length_c   1.000
_cell.angle_alpha   90.00
_cell.angle_beta   90.00
_cell.angle_gamma   90.00
#
_symmetry.space_group_name_H-M   'P 1'
#
loop_
_entity.id
_entity.type
_entity.pdbx_description
1 polymer ?
#
loop_
_entity_poly.entity_id
_entity_poly.type
_entity_poly.pdbx_seq_one_letter_code
_entity_poly.pdbx_strand_id
1 'polypeptide(L)' 'MRISPTRLQKMLITIATIDELIETGYSKAGAYKVKERGVISDEKCEKLVEILGYKARPVLIDALKIFAIEVGCYISC' A
#
# COMPACT_ATOMS: atom_id res chain seq x y z
N MET A 1 -9.68 -6.23 15.47
CA MET A 1 -8.72 -5.18 15.04
C MET A 1 -9.00 -4.92 13.56
N ARG A 2 -9.74 -3.86 13.20
CA ARG A 2 -10.12 -3.57 11.80
C ARG A 2 -8.91 -3.03 11.04
N ILE A 3 -8.64 -3.53 9.83
CA ILE A 3 -7.69 -2.87 8.92
C ILE A 3 -8.46 -1.82 8.14
N SER A 4 -8.21 -0.55 8.48
CA SER A 4 -8.65 0.57 7.64
C SER A 4 -7.82 0.58 6.35
N PRO A 5 -8.39 1.00 5.20
CA PRO A 5 -7.64 1.26 3.96
C PRO A 5 -6.36 2.07 4.19
N THR A 6 -6.40 2.99 5.16
CA THR A 6 -5.24 3.78 5.60
C THR A 6 -4.06 2.96 6.12
N ARG A 7 -4.28 1.79 6.72
CA ARG A 7 -3.19 0.93 7.22
C ARG A 7 -2.49 0.19 6.08
N LEU A 8 -3.24 -0.27 5.08
CA LEU A 8 -2.67 -0.91 3.89
C LEU A 8 -1.86 0.07 3.07
N GLN A 9 -2.42 1.26 2.84
CA GLN A 9 -1.72 2.37 2.20
C GLN A 9 -0.39 2.67 2.91
N LYS A 10 -0.38 2.73 4.25
CA LYS A 10 0.86 2.92 5.02
C LYS A 10 1.86 1.79 4.85
N MET A 11 1.43 0.53 4.79
CA MET A 11 2.33 -0.59 4.56
C MET A 11 2.97 -0.51 3.18
N LEU A 12 2.20 -0.20 2.14
CA LEU A 12 2.70 0.01 0.77
C LEU A 12 3.73 1.16 0.72
N ILE A 13 3.43 2.30 1.35
CA ILE A 13 4.36 3.44 1.44
C ILE A 13 5.65 3.05 2.20
N THR A 14 5.53 2.19 3.22
CA THR A 14 6.67 1.77 4.04
C THR A 14 7.66 0.94 3.22
N ILE A 15 7.16 -0.01 2.41
CA ILE A 15 8.01 -0.87 1.58
C ILE A 15 8.49 -0.18 0.31
N ALA A 16 7.82 0.89 -0.13
CA ALA A 16 8.23 1.67 -1.27
C ALA A 16 9.51 2.47 -1.00
N THR A 17 10.37 2.56 -2.00
CA THR A 17 11.52 3.46 -2.08
C THR A 17 11.07 4.86 -2.50
N ILE A 18 11.95 5.85 -2.34
CA ILE A 18 11.66 7.22 -2.80
C ILE A 18 11.52 7.26 -4.32
N ASP A 19 12.30 6.47 -5.05
CA ASP A 19 12.24 6.43 -6.53
C ASP A 19 10.93 5.82 -7.03
N GLU A 20 10.47 4.71 -6.43
CA GLU A 20 9.15 4.13 -6.75
C GLU A 20 8.01 5.12 -6.44
N LEU A 21 8.12 5.92 -5.37
CA LEU A 21 7.17 6.99 -5.09
C LEU A 21 7.24 8.12 -6.12
N ILE A 22 8.43 8.47 -6.61
CA ILE A 22 8.59 9.45 -7.68
C ILE A 22 7.94 8.95 -8.98
N GLU A 23 8.09 7.68 -9.31
CA GLU A 23 7.48 7.03 -10.48
C GLU A 23 5.94 7.08 -10.46
N THR A 24 5.31 7.10 -9.27
CA THR A 24 3.85 7.34 -9.15
C THR A 24 3.42 8.79 -9.50
N GLY A 25 4.38 9.65 -9.84
CA GLY A 25 4.16 11.07 -10.17
C GLY A 25 4.27 12.01 -8.96
N TYR A 26 5.01 11.64 -7.91
CA TYR A 26 5.42 12.61 -6.88
C TYR A 26 6.73 13.30 -7.27
N SER A 27 6.86 14.57 -6.89
CA SER A 27 8.19 15.19 -6.87
C SER A 27 9.04 14.55 -5.76
N LYS A 28 10.37 14.68 -5.85
CA LYS A 28 11.28 14.19 -4.80
C LYS A 28 10.87 14.67 -3.40
N ALA A 29 10.59 15.96 -3.24
CA ALA A 29 10.10 16.51 -1.97
C ALA A 29 8.71 15.97 -1.58
N GLY A 30 7.85 15.68 -2.55
CA GLY A 30 6.55 15.04 -2.33
C GLY A 30 6.70 13.60 -1.82
N ALA A 31 7.61 12.82 -2.41
CA ALA A 31 7.87 11.43 -2.01
C ALA A 31 8.35 11.34 -0.54
N TYR A 32 9.25 12.24 -0.12
CA TYR A 32 9.65 12.35 1.29
C TYR A 32 8.46 12.66 2.21
N LYS A 33 7.63 13.65 1.85
CA LYS A 33 6.44 14.00 2.63
C LYS A 33 5.44 12.84 2.72
N VAL A 34 5.29 12.05 1.67
CA VAL A 34 4.41 10.87 1.65
C VAL A 34 4.94 9.80 2.59
N LYS A 35 6.25 9.54 2.59
CA LYS A 35 6.91 8.65 3.55
C LYS A 35 6.70 9.09 5.00
N GLU A 36 6.83 10.38 5.27
CA GLU A 36 6.64 10.93 6.63
C GLU A 36 5.19 10.90 7.09
N ARG A 37 4.25 11.27 6.22
CA ARG A 37 2.83 11.39 6.56
C ARG A 37 2.09 10.06 6.50
N GLY A 38 2.54 9.14 5.65
CA GLY A 38 1.89 7.86 5.40
C GLY A 38 0.49 8.02 4.77
N VAL A 39 0.31 9.05 3.94
CA VAL A 39 -0.96 9.34 3.25
C VAL A 39 -0.69 9.44 1.75
N ILE A 40 -1.50 8.74 0.96
CA ILE A 40 -1.46 8.68 -0.50
C ILE A 40 -2.89 8.70 -1.03
N SER A 41 -3.12 9.28 -2.21
CA SER A 41 -4.43 9.22 -2.86
C SER A 41 -4.67 7.83 -3.47
N ASP A 42 -5.93 7.45 -3.64
CA ASP A 42 -6.28 6.13 -4.18
C ASP A 42 -5.67 5.89 -5.57
N GLU A 43 -5.78 6.87 -6.48
CA GLU A 43 -5.17 6.81 -7.82
C GLU A 43 -3.66 6.51 -7.78
N LYS A 44 -2.94 7.15 -6.84
CA LYS A 44 -1.49 6.94 -6.70
C LYS A 44 -1.17 5.65 -5.97
N CYS A 45 -2.06 5.18 -5.10
CA CYS A 45 -1.94 3.89 -4.45
C CYS A 45 -2.05 2.75 -5.47
N GLU A 46 -2.99 2.84 -6.41
CA GLU A 46 -3.14 1.87 -7.50
C GLU A 46 -1.87 1.81 -8.35
N LYS A 47 -1.36 2.96 -8.80
CA LYS A 47 -0.08 3.06 -9.51
C LYS A 47 1.09 2.50 -8.71
N LEU A 48 1.13 2.77 -7.40
CA LEU A 48 2.19 2.27 -6.52
C LEU A 48 2.16 0.74 -6.42
N VAL A 49 0.96 0.14 -6.37
CA VAL A 49 0.81 -1.32 -6.39
C VAL A 49 1.34 -1.91 -7.70
N GLU A 50 1.04 -1.28 -8.84
CA GLU A 50 1.57 -1.69 -10.14
C GLU A 50 3.10 -1.62 -10.20
N ILE A 51 3.69 -0.51 -9.73
CA ILE A 51 5.15 -0.30 -9.70
C ILE A 51 5.84 -1.30 -8.77
N LEU A 52 5.29 -1.51 -7.56
CA LEU A 52 5.87 -2.44 -6.58
C LEU A 52 5.75 -3.90 -7.03
N GLY A 53 4.73 -4.24 -7.81
CA GLY A 53 4.51 -5.57 -8.35
C GLY A 53 4.63 -6.67 -7.29
N TYR A 54 5.58 -7.58 -7.46
CA TYR A 54 5.83 -8.68 -6.52
C TYR A 54 6.16 -8.22 -5.09
N LYS A 55 6.73 -7.02 -4.89
CA LYS A 55 7.00 -6.48 -3.55
C LYS A 55 5.71 -6.17 -2.79
N ALA A 56 4.64 -5.79 -3.48
CA ALA A 56 3.34 -5.52 -2.87
C ALA A 56 2.61 -6.82 -2.46
N ARG A 57 2.95 -7.97 -3.07
CA ARG A 57 2.29 -9.26 -2.84
C ARG A 57 2.08 -9.63 -1.36
N PRO A 58 3.10 -9.61 -0.47
CA PRO A 58 2.89 -9.94 0.94
C PRO A 58 1.87 -9.00 1.61
N VAL A 59 1.92 -7.69 1.31
CA VAL A 59 0.99 -6.70 1.86
C VAL A 59 -0.44 -6.95 1.37
N LEU A 60 -0.60 -7.28 0.09
CA LEU A 60 -1.91 -7.59 -0.50
C LEU A 60 -2.48 -8.91 0.03
N ILE A 61 -1.65 -9.94 0.24
CA ILE A 61 -2.09 -11.20 0.85
C ILE A 61 -2.59 -10.95 2.27
N ASP A 62 -1.85 -10.17 3.07
CA ASP A 62 -2.27 -9.82 4.42
C ASP A 62 -3.58 -9.02 4.41
N ALA A 63 -3.74 -8.09 3.45
CA ALA A 63 -4.98 -7.36 3.23
C ALA A 63 -6.17 -8.30 2.96
N LEU A 64 -5.98 -9.24 2.02
CA LEU A 64 -7.01 -10.18 1.61
C LEU A 64 -7.38 -11.15 2.74
N LYS A 65 -6.40 -11.66 3.48
CA LYS A 65 -6.65 -12.51 4.65
C LYS A 65 -7.49 -11.79 5.69
N ILE A 66 -7.20 -10.51 5.93
CA ILE A 66 -7.93 -9.72 6.92
C ILE A 66 -9.34 -9.39 6.44
N PHE A 67 -9.47 -8.99 5.17
CA PHE A 67 -10.78 -8.80 4.55
C PHE A 67 -11.63 -10.07 4.64
N ALA A 68 -11.05 -11.23 4.33
CA ALA A 68 -11.72 -12.52 4.42
C ALA A 68 -12.26 -12.77 5.84
N ILE A 69 -11.43 -12.57 6.87
CA ILE A 69 -11.85 -12.69 8.27
C ILE A 69 -13.02 -11.74 8.59
N GLU A 70 -12.97 -10.50 8.11
CA GLU A 70 -14.02 -9.50 8.34
C GLU A 70 -15.36 -9.87 7.69
N VAL A 71 -15.35 -10.55 6.54
CA VAL A 71 -16.56 -11.03 5.86
C VAL A 71 -16.95 -12.46 6.24
N GLY A 72 -16.28 -13.06 7.23
CA GLY A 72 -16.56 -14.43 7.69
C GLY A 72 -16.12 -15.53 6.71
N CYS A 73 -15.21 -15.21 5.80
CA CYS A 73 -14.61 -16.14 4.84
C CYS A 73 -13.21 -16.56 5.31
N TYR A 74 -12.89 -17.85 5.20
CA TYR A 74 -11.56 -18.37 5.52
C TYR A 74 -10.82 -18.70 4.22
N ILE A 75 -9.82 -17.90 3.88
CA ILE A 75 -8.99 -18.10 2.70
C ILE A 75 -7.68 -18.80 3.10
N SER A 76 -7.40 -19.96 2.51
CA SER A 76 -6.06 -20.56 2.52
C SER A 76 -5.28 -20.07 1.30
N CYS A 77 -4.41 -19.06 1.49
CA CYS A 77 -3.46 -18.60 0.47
C CYS A 77 -2.10 -19.27 0.65
#